data_AF-A0A2W4IYS7-F1
#
_entry.id   AF-A0A2W4IYS7-F1
#
_cell.length_a   1.000
_cell.length_b   1.000
_cell.length_c   1.000
_cell.angle_alpha   90.00
_cell.angle_beta   90.00
_cell.angle_gamma   90.00
#
_symmetry.space_group_name_H-M   'P 1'
#
loop_
_entity.id
_entity.type
_entity.pdbx_description
1 polymer ?
#
loop_
_entity_poly.entity_id
_entity_poly.type
_entity_poly.pdbx_seq_one_letter_code
_entity_poly.pdbx_strand_id
1 'polypeptide(L)'
;MYSPRSIPGWTVAGFGATALVLGAIGLAFPEALLAVLGFETLPAASRASGDYTRVFLASSAVASLNMGVYYLVAAVTDWRPFFAFSVVFRMVTCVVFTALVVADVAPARFLAVALWEGVGGVVTAAAIWYERRRAAVGQVATADSGH
;
A
#
# COMPACT_ATOMS: atom_id res chain seq x y z
N MET A 1 2.42 7.71 -23.36
CA MET A 1 2.08 6.76 -22.27
C MET A 1 3.06 7.00 -21.14
N TYR A 2 2.61 7.56 -20.01
CA TYR A 2 3.46 7.79 -18.84
C TYR A 2 3.63 6.46 -18.10
N SER A 3 4.80 5.83 -18.21
CA SER A 3 5.10 4.54 -17.59
C SER A 3 6.21 4.71 -16.55
N PRO A 4 6.19 3.98 -15.42
CA PRO A 4 7.30 3.97 -14.47
C PRO A 4 8.62 3.63 -15.17
N ARG A 5 9.68 4.34 -14.80
CA ARG A 5 11.01 4.23 -15.42
C ARG A 5 12.00 3.39 -14.61
N SER A 6 11.66 3.05 -13.37
CA SER A 6 12.51 2.32 -12.43
C SER A 6 11.81 1.06 -11.91
N ILE A 7 12.59 0.08 -11.45
CA ILE A 7 12.07 -1.15 -10.81
C ILE A 7 11.23 -0.82 -9.57
N PRO A 8 11.67 0.02 -8.61
CA PRO A 8 10.84 0.42 -7.48
C PRO A 8 9.63 1.27 -7.91
N GLY A 9 9.71 2.01 -9.01
CA GLY A 9 8.55 2.69 -9.59
C GLY A 9 7.44 1.70 -9.98
N TRP A 10 7.80 0.54 -10.55
CA TRP A 10 6.82 -0.49 -10.88
C TRP A 10 6.19 -1.15 -9.65
N THR A 11 6.95 -1.39 -8.58
CA THR A 11 6.38 -1.94 -7.34
C THR A 11 5.38 -0.96 -6.74
N VAL A 12 5.76 0.31 -6.63
CA VAL A 12 4.91 1.38 -6.10
C VAL A 12 3.68 1.62 -6.97
N ALA A 13 3.80 1.55 -8.30
CA ALA A 13 2.66 1.65 -9.21
C ALA A 13 1.64 0.52 -9.01
N GLY A 14 2.12 -0.72 -8.84
CA GLY A 14 1.25 -1.87 -8.54
C GLY A 14 0.46 -1.67 -7.25
N PHE A 15 1.13 -1.27 -6.17
CA PHE A 15 0.46 -0.95 -4.91
C PHE A 15 -0.50 0.23 -5.02
N GLY A 16 -0.11 1.28 -5.76
CA GLY A 16 -0.96 2.44 -6.01
C GLY A 16 -2.25 2.05 -6.75
N ALA A 17 -2.15 1.22 -7.78
CA ALA A 17 -3.30 0.69 -8.49
C ALA A 17 -4.20 -0.15 -7.59
N THR A 18 -3.64 -1.05 -6.77
CA THR A 18 -4.43 -1.83 -5.81
C THR A 18 -5.15 -0.93 -4.80
N ALA A 19 -4.46 0.06 -4.22
CA ALA A 19 -5.06 1.00 -3.26
C ALA A 19 -6.16 1.87 -3.89
N LEU A 20 -5.96 2.31 -5.14
CA LEU A 20 -6.95 3.07 -5.89
C LEU A 20 -8.23 2.24 -6.14
N VAL A 21 -8.06 1.00 -6.61
CA VAL A 21 -9.19 0.10 -6.90
C VAL A 21 -9.92 -0.28 -5.62
N LEU A 22 -9.20 -0.66 -4.55
CA LEU A 22 -9.82 -0.99 -3.27
C LEU A 22 -10.50 0.22 -2.63
N GLY A 23 -9.92 1.42 -2.76
CA GLY A 23 -10.56 2.67 -2.33
C GLY A 23 -11.86 2.94 -3.10
N ALA A 24 -11.86 2.77 -4.42
CA ALA A 24 -13.06 2.91 -5.24
C ALA A 24 -14.13 1.86 -4.89
N ILE A 25 -13.73 0.60 -4.68
CA ILE A 25 -14.64 -0.47 -4.23
C ILE A 25 -15.19 -0.15 -2.84
N GLY A 26 -14.37 0.34 -1.90
CA GLY A 26 -14.83 0.71 -0.57
C GLY A 26 -15.86 1.85 -0.56
N LEU A 27 -15.77 2.77 -1.54
CA LEU A 27 -16.76 3.83 -1.73
C LEU A 27 -18.04 3.34 -2.39
N ALA A 28 -17.93 2.50 -3.42
CA ALA A 28 -19.08 2.03 -4.19
C ALA A 28 -19.82 0.86 -3.51
N PHE A 29 -19.08 -0.04 -2.87
CA PHE A 29 -19.54 -1.31 -2.31
C PHE A 29 -18.94 -1.59 -0.91
N PRO A 30 -19.19 -0.73 0.08
CA PRO A 30 -18.59 -0.82 1.41
C PRO A 30 -18.80 -2.18 2.08
N GLU A 31 -20.01 -2.75 1.95
CA GLU A 31 -20.36 -3.98 2.66
C GLU A 31 -19.68 -5.22 2.06
N ALA A 32 -19.41 -5.20 0.74
CA ALA A 32 -18.63 -6.24 0.08
C ALA A 32 -17.17 -6.22 0.57
N LEU A 33 -16.59 -5.03 0.74
CA LEU A 33 -15.23 -4.88 1.27
C LEU A 33 -15.13 -5.38 2.72
N LEU A 34 -16.09 -5.00 3.56
CA LEU A 34 -16.17 -5.49 4.94
C LEU A 34 -16.30 -7.02 5.01
N ALA A 35 -17.14 -7.62 4.16
CA ALA A 35 -17.32 -9.07 4.12
C ALA A 35 -16.04 -9.82 3.71
N VAL A 36 -15.25 -9.30 2.76
CA VAL A 36 -13.96 -9.88 2.34
C VAL A 36 -12.93 -9.83 3.48
N LEU A 37 -12.90 -8.72 4.21
CA LEU A 37 -12.09 -8.59 5.43
C LEU A 37 -12.69 -9.38 6.61
N GLY A 38 -13.89 -9.93 6.40
CA GLY A 38 -14.74 -10.66 7.32
C GLY A 38 -15.04 -9.92 8.62
N PHE A 39 -15.41 -8.67 8.45
CA PHE A 39 -16.26 -7.99 9.42
C PHE A 39 -17.70 -8.43 9.20
N GLU A 40 -18.43 -8.59 10.30
CA GLU A 40 -19.89 -8.74 10.24
C GLU A 40 -20.52 -7.39 9.89
N THR A 41 -21.47 -7.41 8.96
CA THR A 41 -22.17 -6.19 8.54
C THR A 41 -23.60 -6.18 9.05
N LEU A 42 -24.00 -5.05 9.64
CA LEU A 42 -25.38 -4.83 10.04
C LEU A 42 -26.17 -4.19 8.89
N PRO A 43 -27.38 -4.69 8.58
CA PRO A 43 -28.33 -4.01 7.71
C PRO A 43 -28.56 -2.56 8.13
N ALA A 44 -28.83 -1.69 7.16
CA ALA A 44 -28.99 -0.25 7.44
C ALA A 44 -30.06 0.04 8.51
N ALA A 45 -31.17 -0.70 8.48
CA ALA A 45 -32.29 -0.54 9.40
C ALA A 45 -32.02 -1.02 10.84
N SER A 46 -30.98 -1.85 11.05
CA SER A 46 -30.64 -2.41 12.37
C SER A 46 -29.50 -1.66 13.06
N ARG A 47 -28.99 -0.58 12.45
CA ARG A 47 -27.91 0.23 13.03
C ARG A 47 -28.48 1.19 14.07
N ALA A 48 -27.85 1.25 15.23
CA ALA A 48 -28.24 2.17 16.29
C ALA A 48 -27.94 3.63 15.92
N SER A 49 -28.65 4.57 16.55
CA SER A 49 -28.27 5.99 16.48
C SER A 49 -26.86 6.17 17.04
N GLY A 50 -25.99 6.82 16.26
CA GLY A 50 -24.57 6.99 16.60
C GLY A 50 -23.63 5.91 16.05
N ASP A 51 -24.12 4.92 15.29
CA ASP A 51 -23.24 4.03 14.52
C ASP A 51 -22.65 4.77 13.31
N TYR A 52 -21.41 5.23 13.47
CA TYR A 52 -20.64 5.91 12.42
C TYR A 52 -19.70 5.00 11.63
N THR A 53 -19.82 3.67 11.76
CA THR A 53 -18.94 2.70 11.09
C THR A 53 -18.87 2.94 9.57
N ARG A 54 -20.01 3.23 8.93
CA ARG A 54 -20.04 3.56 7.49
C ARG A 54 -19.33 4.85 7.14
N VAL A 55 -19.40 5.86 8.00
CA VAL A 55 -18.69 7.12 7.80
C VAL A 55 -17.18 6.88 7.88
N PHE A 56 -16.71 6.16 8.92
CA PHE A 56 -15.31 5.79 9.04
C PHE A 56 -14.83 4.94 7.86
N LEU A 57 -15.63 3.96 7.41
CA LEU A 57 -15.29 3.14 6.26
C LEU A 57 -15.18 3.97 4.98
N ALA A 58 -16.11 4.89 4.73
CA ALA A 58 -16.05 5.80 3.60
C ALA A 58 -14.81 6.71 3.68
N SER A 59 -14.50 7.25 4.86
CA SER A 59 -13.29 8.05 5.07
C SER A 59 -12.01 7.24 4.82
N SER A 60 -11.94 6.00 5.31
CA SER A 60 -10.82 5.09 5.03
C SER A 60 -10.71 4.75 3.54
N ALA A 61 -11.84 4.58 2.85
CA ALA A 61 -11.87 4.31 1.42
C ALA A 61 -11.36 5.50 0.59
N VAL A 62 -11.75 6.74 0.93
CA VAL A 62 -11.18 7.96 0.33
C VAL A 62 -9.67 8.04 0.60
N ALA A 63 -9.22 7.75 1.81
CA ALA A 63 -7.80 7.76 2.14
C ALA A 63 -7.00 6.75 1.29
N SER A 64 -7.53 5.53 1.10
CA SER A 64 -6.94 4.52 0.22
C SER A 64 -6.89 4.98 -1.24
N LEU A 65 -7.98 5.59 -1.72
CA LEU A 65 -8.06 6.13 -3.08
C LEU A 65 -7.01 7.23 -3.30
N ASN A 66 -6.90 8.18 -2.37
CA ASN A 66 -5.92 9.26 -2.42
C ASN A 66 -4.48 8.72 -2.41
N MET A 67 -4.18 7.76 -1.53
CA MET A 67 -2.86 7.11 -1.51
C MET A 67 -2.55 6.38 -2.82
N GLY A 68 -3.56 5.75 -3.44
CA GLY A 68 -3.43 5.17 -4.78
C GLY A 68 -2.99 6.19 -5.82
N VAL A 69 -3.65 7.36 -5.86
CA VAL A 69 -3.26 8.46 -6.75
C VAL A 69 -1.84 8.94 -6.47
N TYR A 70 -1.48 9.18 -5.21
CA TYR A 70 -0.14 9.64 -4.84
C TYR A 70 0.95 8.65 -5.25
N TYR A 71 0.71 7.35 -5.08
CA TYR A 71 1.66 6.30 -5.47
C TYR A 71 1.84 6.25 -6.99
N LEU A 72 0.76 6.36 -7.75
CA LEU A 72 0.82 6.37 -9.21
C LEU A 72 1.55 7.61 -9.74
N VAL A 73 1.27 8.79 -9.17
CA VAL A 73 1.99 10.02 -9.51
C VAL A 73 3.47 9.88 -9.19
N ALA A 74 3.82 9.43 -7.98
CA ALA A 74 5.20 9.21 -7.57
C ALA A 74 5.93 8.21 -8.47
N ALA A 75 5.25 7.15 -8.91
CA ALA A 75 5.80 6.14 -9.82
C ALA A 75 6.08 6.71 -11.22
N VAL A 76 5.18 7.55 -11.73
CA VAL A 76 5.34 8.22 -13.04
C VAL A 76 6.43 9.29 -13.00
N THR A 77 6.56 10.02 -11.90
CA THR A 77 7.57 11.08 -11.73
C THR A 77 8.91 10.56 -11.21
N ASP A 78 9.04 9.25 -10.98
CA ASP A 78 10.21 8.59 -10.36
C ASP A 78 10.67 9.27 -9.05
N TRP A 79 9.72 9.60 -8.17
CA TRP A 79 10.02 10.30 -6.92
C TRP A 79 10.67 9.34 -5.89
N ARG A 80 11.98 9.12 -6.02
CA ARG A 80 12.75 8.14 -5.22
C ARG A 80 12.67 8.30 -3.70
N PRO A 81 12.75 9.53 -3.12
CA PRO A 81 12.51 9.72 -1.69
C PRO A 81 11.16 9.18 -1.23
N PHE A 82 10.12 9.31 -2.04
CA PHE A 82 8.80 8.77 -1.74
C PHE A 82 8.79 7.24 -1.69
N PHE A 83 9.55 6.56 -2.57
CA PHE A 83 9.66 5.10 -2.55
C PHE A 83 10.34 4.60 -1.28
N ALA A 84 11.40 5.27 -0.82
CA ALA A 84 12.05 4.93 0.45
C ALA A 84 11.14 5.19 1.65
N PHE A 85 10.41 6.31 1.63
CA PHE A 85 9.44 6.67 2.64
C PHE A 85 8.28 5.66 2.72
N SER A 86 7.76 5.23 1.57
CA SER A 86 6.65 4.28 1.52
C SER A 86 7.03 2.93 2.14
N VAL A 87 8.26 2.45 1.95
CA VAL A 87 8.76 1.24 2.64
C VAL A 87 8.61 1.37 4.16
N VAL A 88 9.06 2.47 4.76
CA VAL A 88 8.98 2.68 6.21
C VAL A 88 7.54 2.61 6.69
N PHE A 89 6.63 3.35 6.04
CA PHE A 89 5.23 3.37 6.43
C PHE A 89 4.53 2.03 6.23
N ARG A 90 4.86 1.29 5.17
CA ARG A 90 4.32 -0.07 4.97
C ARG A 90 4.76 -1.02 6.08
N MET A 91 6.01 -0.93 6.54
CA MET A 91 6.48 -1.71 7.68
C MET A 91 5.77 -1.30 8.97
N VAL A 92 5.54 0.00 9.20
CA VAL A 92 4.74 0.49 10.33
C VAL A 92 3.31 -0.05 10.27
N THR A 93 2.64 0.03 9.11
CA THR A 93 1.28 -0.49 8.92
C THR A 93 1.22 -2.00 9.16
N CYS A 94 2.20 -2.76 8.68
CA CYS A 94 2.33 -4.20 8.96
C CYS A 94 2.39 -4.48 10.47
N VAL A 95 3.24 -3.75 11.20
CA VAL A 95 3.36 -3.89 12.66
C VAL A 95 2.05 -3.53 13.36
N VAL A 96 1.43 -2.40 13.01
CA VAL A 96 0.18 -1.93 13.63
C VAL A 96 -0.96 -2.94 13.41
N PHE A 97 -1.16 -3.41 12.18
CA PHE A 97 -2.21 -4.38 11.88
C PHE A 97 -1.96 -5.73 12.54
N THR A 98 -0.70 -6.17 12.63
CA THR A 98 -0.35 -7.38 13.41
C THR A 98 -0.69 -7.18 14.89
N ALA A 99 -0.33 -6.04 15.47
CA ALA A 99 -0.61 -5.74 16.87
C ALA A 99 -2.12 -5.69 17.17
N LEU A 100 -2.93 -5.12 16.28
CA LEU A 100 -4.39 -5.09 16.43
C LEU A 100 -5.01 -6.49 16.46
N VAL A 101 -4.49 -7.43 15.68
CA VAL A 101 -4.96 -8.83 15.72
C VAL A 101 -4.49 -9.53 16.98
N VAL A 102 -3.20 -9.37 17.35
CA VAL A 102 -2.64 -9.99 18.57
C VAL A 102 -3.34 -9.48 19.85
N ALA A 103 -3.82 -8.24 19.84
CA ALA A 103 -4.58 -7.64 20.93
C ALA A 103 -6.09 -7.93 20.90
N ASP A 104 -6.56 -8.82 20.02
CA ASP A 104 -7.98 -9.16 19.80
C ASP A 104 -8.89 -7.96 19.46
N VAL A 105 -8.31 -6.87 18.92
CA VAL A 105 -9.04 -5.68 18.45
C VAL A 105 -9.58 -5.88 17.03
N ALA A 106 -8.87 -6.68 16.20
CA ALA A 106 -9.23 -6.95 14.82
C ALA A 106 -9.34 -8.46 14.53
N PRO A 107 -10.19 -8.88 13.56
CA PRO A 107 -10.32 -10.29 13.18
C PRO A 107 -9.00 -10.91 12.69
N ALA A 108 -8.77 -12.20 12.92
CA ALA A 108 -7.54 -12.88 12.50
C ALA A 108 -7.22 -12.76 10.99
N ARG A 109 -8.27 -12.75 10.17
CA ARG A 109 -8.21 -12.50 8.71
C ARG A 109 -7.59 -11.16 8.33
N PHE A 110 -7.55 -10.20 9.25
CA PHE A 110 -6.88 -8.92 9.07
C PHE A 110 -5.34 -9.04 9.05
N LEU A 111 -4.77 -10.17 9.51
CA LEU A 111 -3.35 -10.49 9.30
C LEU A 111 -2.98 -10.60 7.82
N ALA A 112 -3.93 -10.95 6.94
CA ALA A 112 -3.67 -10.95 5.50
C ALA A 112 -3.30 -9.54 5.00
N VAL A 113 -3.92 -8.50 5.57
CA VAL A 113 -3.61 -7.09 5.26
C VAL A 113 -2.23 -6.72 5.81
N ALA A 114 -1.91 -7.13 7.05
CA ALA A 114 -0.60 -6.91 7.63
C ALA A 114 0.52 -7.55 6.78
N LEU A 115 0.33 -8.80 6.37
CA LEU A 115 1.26 -9.54 5.52
C LEU A 115 1.42 -8.86 4.15
N TRP A 116 0.32 -8.41 3.55
CA TRP A 116 0.35 -7.67 2.28
C TRP A 116 1.20 -6.39 2.37
N GLU A 117 1.04 -5.64 3.46
CA GLU A 117 1.82 -4.44 3.71
C GLU A 117 3.31 -4.76 3.89
N GLY A 118 3.63 -5.77 4.71
CA GLY A 118 4.99 -6.23 4.96
C GLY A 118 5.69 -6.74 3.69
N VAL A 119 5.05 -7.64 2.93
CA VAL A 119 5.58 -8.17 1.66
C VAL A 119 5.83 -7.03 0.68
N GLY A 120 4.90 -6.08 0.55
CA GLY A 120 5.08 -4.94 -0.34
C GLY A 120 6.21 -4.01 0.06
N GLY A 121 6.39 -3.80 1.37
CA GLY A 121 7.53 -3.05 1.92
C GLY A 121 8.85 -3.74 1.58
N VAL A 122 8.94 -5.05 1.81
CA VAL A 122 10.14 -5.85 1.53
C VAL A 122 10.47 -5.87 0.03
N VAL A 123 9.48 -6.10 -0.83
CA VAL A 123 9.66 -6.11 -2.30
C VAL A 123 10.16 -4.75 -2.80
N THR A 124 9.58 -3.65 -2.30
CA THR A 124 10.02 -2.30 -2.69
C THR A 124 11.41 -1.99 -2.17
N ALA A 125 11.73 -2.37 -0.93
CA ALA A 125 13.08 -2.22 -0.36
C ALA A 125 14.13 -3.01 -1.16
N ALA A 126 13.81 -4.26 -1.52
CA ALA A 126 14.67 -5.10 -2.34
C ALA A 126 14.89 -4.51 -3.74
N ALA A 127 13.85 -3.94 -4.35
CA ALA A 127 13.95 -3.25 -5.64
C ALA A 127 14.88 -2.03 -5.57
N ILE A 128 14.73 -1.18 -4.54
CA ILE A 128 15.61 -0.02 -4.31
C ILE A 128 17.06 -0.49 -4.13
N TRP A 129 17.28 -1.51 -3.32
CA TRP A 129 18.62 -2.04 -3.05
C TRP A 129 19.28 -2.63 -4.30
N TYR A 130 18.52 -3.39 -5.08
CA TYR A 130 19.00 -4.00 -6.32
C TYR A 130 19.42 -2.95 -7.34
N GLU A 131 18.62 -1.90 -7.50
CA GLU A 131 18.93 -0.81 -8.43
C GLU A 131 20.18 -0.03 -7.99
N ARG A 132 20.33 0.26 -6.69
CA ARG A 132 21.55 0.90 -6.16
C ARG A 132 22.80 0.07 -6.42
N ARG A 133 22.72 -1.26 -6.27
CA ARG A 133 23.83 -2.16 -6.57
C ARG A 133 24.21 -2.14 -8.05
N ARG A 134 23.24 -2.16 -8.96
CA ARG A 134 23.51 -2.08 -10.41
C ARG A 134 24.16 -0.76 -10.81
N ALA A 135 23.70 0.36 -10.24
CA ALA A 135 24.31 1.66 -10.48
C ALA A 135 25.78 1.71 -10.03
N ALA A 136 26.10 1.14 -8.86
CA ALA A 136 27.47 1.08 -8.35
C ALA A 136 28.39 0.23 -9.25
N VAL A 137 27.94 -0.94 -9.71
CA VAL A 137 28.72 -1.80 -10.62
C VAL A 137 28.97 -1.10 -11.97
N GLY A 138 27.97 -0.40 -12.51
CA GLY A 138 28.12 0.37 -13.76
C GLY A 138 29.17 1.47 -13.66
N GLN A 139 29.25 2.18 -12.52
CA GLN A 139 30.24 3.22 -12.29
C GLN A 139 31.68 2.69 -12.24
N VAL A 140 31.89 1.52 -11.62
CA VAL A 140 33.21 0.86 -11.58
C VAL A 140 33.66 0.45 -12.99
N ALA A 141 32.75 -0.13 -13.79
CA ALA A 141 33.08 -0.55 -15.16
C ALA A 141 33.45 0.64 -16.07
N THR A 142 32.77 1.79 -15.94
CA THR A 142 33.11 2.99 -16.70
C THR A 142 34.45 3.61 -16.30
N ALA A 143 34.83 3.50 -15.02
CA ALA A 143 36.10 4.03 -14.53
C ALA A 143 37.30 3.23 -15.09
N ASP A 144 37.15 1.91 -15.25
CA ASP A 144 38.20 1.02 -15.75
C ASP A 144 38.41 1.15 -17.28
N SER A 145 37.37 1.53 -18.04
CA SER A 145 37.44 1.75 -19.49
C SER A 145 38.02 3.11 -19.93
N GLY A 146 38.33 3.99 -18.97
CA GLY A 146 38.87 5.34 -19.21
C GLY A 146 40.39 5.45 -19.08
N HIS A 147 41.11 4.32 -19.05
CA HIS A 147 42.57 4.21 -19.03
C HIS A 147 43.05 3.38 -20.22
#